data_AF-A0A8G2M8B2-F1
#
_entry.id   AF-A0A8G2M8B2-F1
#
_cell.length_a   1.000
_cell.length_b   1.000
_cell.length_c   1.000
_cell.angle_alpha   90.00
_cell.angle_beta   90.00
_cell.angle_gamma   90.00
#
_symmetry.space_group_name_H-M   'P 1'
#
loop_
_entity.id
_entity.type
_entity.pdbx_description
1 polymer ?
#
loop_
_entity_poly.entity_id
_entity_poly.type
_entity_poly.pdbx_seq_one_letter_code
_entity_poly.pdbx_strand_id
1 'polypeptide(L)'
;MIVRKAMLEDLAILTGAQVITDDLGLDLKDASIDMLGTASKVEVTKDNTTVVDGDGDENSIDARVSQLKSQIEETESDFDREKLQERLA
;
A
#
# COMPACT_ATOMS: atom_id res chain seq x y z
N MET A 1 0.10 9.49 -11.70
CA MET A 1 -1.16 9.06 -11.06
C MET A 1 -1.15 7.59 -10.65
N ILE A 2 -0.50 6.70 -11.41
CA ILE A 2 -0.36 5.26 -11.13
C ILE A 2 0.34 4.99 -9.78
N VAL A 3 1.45 5.69 -9.50
CA VAL A 3 2.23 5.50 -8.26
C VAL A 3 1.40 5.71 -7.00
N ARG A 4 0.52 6.72 -6.97
CA ARG A 4 -0.32 7.03 -5.80
C ARG A 4 -1.31 5.91 -5.47
N LYS A 5 -1.91 5.29 -6.50
CA LYS A 5 -2.85 4.17 -6.30
C LYS A 5 -2.10 2.95 -5.77
N ALA A 6 -0.94 2.67 -6.34
CA ALA A 6 -0.11 1.54 -5.93
C ALA A 6 0.41 1.69 -4.48
N MET A 7 0.77 2.91 -4.05
CA MET A 7 1.12 3.19 -2.65
C MET A 7 -0.06 3.03 -1.68
N LEU A 8 -1.28 3.41 -2.09
CA LEU A 8 -2.47 3.19 -1.27
C LEU A 8 -2.78 1.70 -1.12
N GLU A 9 -2.57 0.90 -2.17
CA GLU A 9 -2.67 -0.55 -2.09
C GLU A 9 -1.63 -1.14 -1.14
N ASP A 10 -0.38 -0.65 -1.18
CA ASP A 10 0.68 -1.12 -0.27
C ASP A 10 0.28 -0.86 1.19
N LEU A 11 -0.24 0.33 1.48
CA LEU A 11 -0.71 0.70 2.81
C LEU A 11 -1.94 -0.14 3.23
N ALA A 12 -2.83 -0.42 2.29
CA ALA A 12 -4.00 -1.26 2.53
C ALA A 12 -3.59 -2.70 2.86
N ILE A 13 -2.66 -3.27 2.09
CA ILE A 13 -2.11 -4.61 2.36
C ILE A 13 -1.38 -4.66 3.71
N LEU A 14 -0.59 -3.63 4.04
CA LEU A 14 0.10 -3.52 5.32
C LEU A 14 -0.86 -3.52 6.52
N THR A 15 -2.00 -2.85 6.39
CA THR A 15 -2.95 -2.63 7.48
C THR A 15 -4.16 -3.57 7.46
N GLY A 16 -4.28 -4.43 6.44
CA GLY A 16 -5.46 -5.26 6.20
C GLY A 16 -6.69 -4.48 5.68
N ALA A 17 -6.51 -3.23 5.24
CA ALA A 17 -7.59 -2.41 4.69
C ALA A 17 -7.92 -2.78 3.25
N GLN A 18 -9.02 -2.22 2.74
CA GLN A 18 -9.35 -2.20 1.33
C GLN A 18 -9.38 -0.76 0.79
N VAL A 19 -8.66 -0.52 -0.32
CA VAL A 19 -8.68 0.79 -0.98
C VAL A 19 -10.04 1.01 -1.64
N ILE A 20 -10.79 2.00 -1.17
CA ILE A 20 -12.06 2.40 -1.78
C ILE A 20 -11.76 3.26 -3.01
N THR A 21 -12.13 2.75 -4.18
CA THR A 21 -11.95 3.45 -5.45
C THR A 21 -13.05 3.09 -6.45
N ASP A 22 -13.50 4.10 -7.20
CA ASP A 22 -14.50 3.94 -8.25
C ASP A 22 -14.07 2.93 -9.34
N ASP A 23 -12.76 2.75 -9.57
CA ASP A 23 -12.23 1.79 -10.55
C ASP A 23 -12.59 0.34 -10.19
N LEU A 24 -12.75 0.05 -8.90
CA LEU A 24 -13.18 -1.25 -8.37
C LEU A 24 -14.70 -1.32 -8.15
N GLY A 25 -15.44 -0.27 -8.55
CA GLY A 25 -16.88 -0.16 -8.33
C GLY A 25 -17.25 0.06 -6.86
N LEU A 26 -16.30 0.50 -6.02
CA LEU A 26 -16.51 0.75 -4.60
C LEU A 26 -16.78 2.23 -4.37
N ASP A 27 -17.86 2.52 -3.65
CA ASP A 27 -18.24 3.88 -3.25
C ASP A 27 -18.03 4.05 -1.74
N LEU A 28 -17.53 5.20 -1.32
CA LEU A 28 -17.29 5.51 0.10
C LEU A 28 -18.57 5.39 0.94
N LYS A 29 -19.74 5.63 0.34
CA LYS A 29 -21.03 5.50 1.04
C LYS A 29 -21.35 4.06 1.47
N ASP A 30 -20.77 3.08 0.78
CA ASP A 30 -21.01 1.64 0.99
C ASP A 30 -19.86 1.00 1.79
N ALA A 31 -18.87 1.79 2.23
CA ALA A 31 -17.74 1.29 3.00
C ALA A 31 -18.16 0.77 4.37
N SER A 32 -17.65 -0.40 4.74
CA SER A 32 -17.93 -1.08 6.00
C SER A 32 -16.68 -1.18 6.88
N ILE A 33 -16.86 -1.53 8.16
CA ILE A 33 -15.75 -1.55 9.14
C ILE A 33 -14.69 -2.59 8.77
N ASP A 34 -15.09 -3.70 8.15
CA ASP A 34 -14.21 -4.74 7.62
C ASP A 34 -13.32 -4.26 6.46
N MET A 35 -13.61 -3.12 5.84
CA MET A 35 -12.76 -2.50 4.83
C MET A 35 -11.70 -1.57 5.45
N LEU A 36 -11.79 -1.27 6.76
CA LEU A 36 -10.83 -0.43 7.46
C LEU A 36 -9.64 -1.25 7.94
N GLY A 37 -8.44 -0.70 7.78
CA GLY A 37 -7.22 -1.31 8.29
C GLY A 37 -6.97 -0.99 9.77
N THR A 38 -6.12 -1.81 10.39
CA THR A 38 -5.68 -1.63 11.77
C THR A 38 -4.16 -1.49 11.81
N ALA A 39 -3.66 -0.65 12.73
CA ALA A 39 -2.24 -0.53 13.03
C ALA A 39 -2.04 -0.24 14.53
N SER A 40 -0.93 -0.72 15.08
CA SER A 40 -0.58 -0.53 16.49
C SER A 40 -0.31 0.94 16.83
N LYS A 41 0.37 1.66 15.94
CA LYS A 41 0.66 3.09 16.13
C LYS A 41 0.64 3.83 14.79
N VAL A 42 -0.01 4.99 14.80
CA VAL A 42 0.04 5.95 13.68
C VAL A 42 0.56 7.29 14.21
N GLU A 43 1.62 7.79 13.60
CA GLU A 43 2.23 9.07 13.96
C GLU A 43 2.14 10.03 12.78
N VAL A 44 1.52 11.19 13.00
CA VAL A 44 1.33 12.22 11.97
C VAL A 44 2.08 13.48 12.40
N THR A 45 2.99 13.92 11.55
CA THR A 45 3.76 15.16 11.68
C THR A 45 3.33 16.15 10.60
N LYS A 46 3.89 17.36 10.62
CA LYS A 46 3.61 18.38 9.59
C LYS A 46 3.90 17.88 8.17
N ASP A 47 4.95 17.10 8.01
CA ASP A 47 5.51 16.74 6.71
C ASP A 47 5.38 15.23 6.39
N ASN A 48 5.18 14.38 7.39
CA ASN A 48 5.18 12.91 7.23
C ASN A 48 4.10 12.20 8.05
N THR A 49 3.68 11.04 7.58
CA THR A 49 2.82 10.09 8.31
C THR A 49 3.51 8.74 8.37
N THR A 50 3.60 8.15 9.56
CA THR A 50 4.22 6.85 9.81
C THR A 50 3.18 5.90 10.41
N VAL A 51 3.06 4.71 9.82
CA VAL A 51 2.19 3.63 10.31
C VAL A 51 3.08 2.47 10.76
N VAL A 52 2.89 2.01 11.99
CA VAL A 52 3.73 0.99 12.65
C VAL A 52 2.87 -0.18 13.08
N ASP A 53 3.36 -1.39 12.80
CA ASP A 53 2.73 -2.70 13.03
C ASP A 53 1.27 -2.71 12.54
N GLY A 54 1.10 -2.73 11.22
CA GLY A 54 -0.21 -2.97 10.60
C GLY A 54 -0.64 -4.42 10.78
N ASP A 55 -1.95 -4.65 10.96
CA ASP A 55 -2.55 -5.98 11.19
C ASP A 55 -2.90 -6.69 9.86
N GLY A 56 -2.08 -6.48 8.83
CA GLY A 56 -2.24 -7.11 7.52
C GLY A 56 -1.86 -8.59 7.53
N ASP A 57 -2.45 -9.36 6.62
CA ASP A 57 -2.10 -10.78 6.44
C ASP A 57 -0.66 -10.92 5.91
N GLU A 58 0.17 -11.68 6.64
CA GLU A 58 1.60 -11.88 6.31
C GLU A 58 1.80 -12.41 4.89
N ASN A 59 0.94 -13.35 4.44
CA ASN A 59 1.07 -13.91 3.08
C ASN A 59 0.80 -12.85 2.00
N SER A 60 -0.17 -11.97 2.25
CA SER A 60 -0.51 -10.87 1.35
C SER A 60 0.61 -9.82 1.28
N ILE A 61 1.26 -9.53 2.42
CA ILE A 61 2.43 -8.67 2.49
C ILE A 61 3.60 -9.28 1.72
N ASP A 62 3.92 -10.57 1.95
CA ASP A 62 4.99 -11.27 1.26
C ASP A 62 4.77 -11.38 -0.25
N ALA A 63 3.52 -11.61 -0.67
CA ALA A 63 3.14 -11.61 -2.07
C ALA A 63 3.36 -10.23 -2.70
N ARG A 64 3.01 -9.15 -1.99
CA ARG A 64 3.22 -7.78 -2.48
C ARG A 64 4.70 -7.41 -2.57
N VAL A 65 5.48 -7.77 -1.56
CA VAL A 65 6.95 -7.61 -1.56
C VAL A 65 7.57 -8.34 -2.75
N SER A 66 7.14 -9.57 -3.01
CA SER A 66 7.62 -10.38 -4.12
C SER A 66 7.27 -9.74 -5.48
N GLN A 67 6.05 -9.24 -5.61
CA GLN A 67 5.61 -8.52 -6.80
C GLN A 67 6.46 -7.28 -7.08
N LEU A 68 6.77 -6.49 -6.05
CA LEU A 68 7.62 -5.30 -6.16
C LEU A 68 9.05 -5.66 -6.55
N LYS A 69 9.62 -6.73 -5.97
CA LYS A 69 10.96 -7.23 -6.34
C LYS A 69 11.02 -7.63 -7.82
N SER A 70 10.04 -8.36 -8.33
CA SER A 70 9.99 -8.72 -9.75
C SER A 70 9.89 -7.48 -10.65
N GLN A 71 9.06 -6.49 -10.29
CA GLN A 71 8.96 -5.23 -11.05
C GLN A 71 10.28 -4.44 -11.07
N ILE A 72 11.06 -4.49 -9.99
CA ILE A 72 12.39 -3.86 -9.89
C ILE A 72 13.39 -4.53 -10.82
N GLU A 73 13.33 -5.87 -10.95
CA GLU A 73 14.21 -6.64 -11.82
C GLU A 73 13.87 -6.47 -13.31
N GLU A 74 12.59 -6.34 -13.64
CA GLU A 74 12.11 -6.20 -15.00
C GLU A 74 12.25 -4.77 -15.56
N THR A 75 12.39 -3.75 -14.69
CA THR A 75 12.51 -2.37 -15.16
C THR A 75 13.93 -2.01 -15.60
N GLU A 76 14.03 -1.45 -16.80
CA GLU A 76 15.27 -0.87 -17.37
C GLU A 76 15.42 0.62 -17.03
N SER A 77 14.40 1.23 -16.43
CA SER A 77 14.36 2.65 -16.07
C SER A 77 14.83 2.85 -14.63
N ASP A 78 15.96 3.56 -14.46
CA ASP A 78 16.49 3.87 -13.13
C ASP A 78 15.51 4.71 -12.29
N PHE A 79 14.72 5.57 -12.94
CA PHE A 79 13.67 6.36 -12.27
C PHE A 79 12.56 5.46 -11.72
N ASP A 80 12.09 4.49 -12.50
CA ASP A 80 11.04 3.57 -12.06
C ASP A 80 11.57 2.61 -10.98
N ARG A 81 12.84 2.20 -11.11
CA ARG A 81 13.53 1.41 -10.09
C ARG A 81 13.58 2.13 -8.74
N GLU A 82 13.98 3.40 -8.74
CA GLU A 82 14.02 4.23 -7.52
C GLU A 82 12.63 4.33 -6.88
N LYS A 83 11.58 4.55 -7.68
CA LYS A 83 10.20 4.62 -7.18
C LYS A 83 9.65 3.30 -6.66
N LEU A 84 10.05 2.18 -7.23
CA LEU A 84 9.68 0.86 -6.71
C LEU A 84 10.45 0.52 -5.43
N GLN A 85 11.71 0.94 -5.32
CA GLN A 85 12.51 0.79 -4.10
C GLN A 85 11.95 1.62 -2.94
N GLU A 86 11.51 2.86 -3.19
CA GLU A 86 10.82 3.70 -2.19
C GLU A 86 9.57 3.03 -1.59
N ARG A 87 8.92 2.12 -2.33
CA ARG A 87 7.73 1.39 -1.89
C ARG A 87 8.05 0.09 -1.15
N LEU A 88 9.24 -0.45 -1.36
CA LEU A 88 9.72 -1.68 -0.71
C LEU A 88 10.39 -1.40 0.65
N ALA A 89 10.95 -0.20 0.81
CA ALA A 89 11.66 0.27 2.01
C ALA A 89 10.71 0.59 3.17
#